data_AF-A0A952HP02-F1
#
_entry.id   AF-A0A952HP02-F1
#
_cell.length_a   1.000
_cell.length_b   1.000
_cell.length_c   1.000
_cell.angle_alpha   90.00
_cell.angle_beta   90.00
_cell.angle_gamma   90.00
#
_symmetry.space_group_name_H-M   'P 1'
#
loop_
_entity.id
_entity.type
_entity.pdbx_description
1 polymer ?
#
loop_
_entity_poly.entity_id
_entity_poly.type
_entity_poly.pdbx_seq_one_letter_code
_entity_poly.pdbx_strand_id
1 'polypeptide(L)'
;MKALVIGTGIEFSHVLALAEAGVEVYYYTDFISTFPSFDDFATGYGFPNIKKVHDPFTYVDKVDIICNFDVLNGDMFEFLKKKGYKTFGGGVATELELNRKALKSALTVVKLPSPPYKVVKGYDNINVPSVVKLSIFRGSMETFILKNETQKK
;
A
#
# COMPACT_ATOMS: atom_id res chain seq x y z
N MET A 1 15.14 20.83 0.71
CA MET A 1 14.95 19.40 0.39
C MET A 1 13.66 19.27 -0.40
N LYS A 2 13.65 18.43 -1.43
CA LYS A 2 12.51 18.14 -2.30
C LYS A 2 12.13 16.67 -2.16
N ALA A 3 10.86 16.40 -1.91
CA ALA A 3 10.35 15.04 -1.82
C ALA A 3 9.25 14.81 -2.86
N LEU A 4 9.29 13.66 -3.55
CA LEU A 4 8.17 13.16 -4.32
C LEU A 4 7.42 12.13 -3.48
N VAL A 5 6.18 12.41 -3.10
CA VAL A 5 5.29 11.45 -2.44
C VAL A 5 4.37 10.83 -3.49
N ILE A 6 4.35 9.50 -3.54
CA ILE A 6 3.44 8.71 -4.40
C ILE A 6 2.61 7.83 -3.48
N GLY A 7 1.29 7.98 -3.46
CA GLY A 7 0.42 7.08 -2.71
C GLY A 7 -1.06 7.32 -2.98
N THR A 8 -1.94 7.01 -2.01
CA THR A 8 -3.39 6.85 -2.25
C THR A 8 -4.24 7.97 -1.66
N GLY A 9 -3.63 8.89 -0.90
CA GLY A 9 -4.36 10.01 -0.27
C GLY A 9 -4.51 9.84 1.23
N ILE A 10 -4.58 8.59 1.71
CA ILE A 10 -4.79 8.26 3.13
C ILE A 10 -3.66 8.78 4.02
N GLU A 11 -2.47 8.92 3.45
CA GLU A 11 -1.25 9.36 4.12
C GLU A 11 -1.09 10.88 4.23
N PHE A 12 -2.11 11.66 3.85
CA PHE A 12 -2.00 13.12 3.71
C PHE A 12 -1.44 13.83 4.95
N SER A 13 -1.71 13.34 6.16
CA SER A 13 -1.14 13.89 7.40
C SER A 13 0.39 13.88 7.41
N HIS A 14 1.02 12.84 6.86
CA HIS A 14 2.48 12.75 6.72
C HIS A 14 3.00 13.72 5.64
N VAL A 15 2.26 13.87 4.54
CA VAL A 15 2.58 14.81 3.46
C VAL A 15 2.54 16.25 3.97
N LEU A 16 1.50 16.59 4.74
CA LEU A 16 1.36 17.89 5.36
C LEU A 16 2.49 18.16 6.36
N ALA A 17 2.81 17.19 7.22
CA ALA A 17 3.91 17.32 8.18
C ALA A 17 5.26 17.57 7.49
N LEU A 18 5.54 16.92 6.35
CA LEU A 18 6.75 17.22 5.55
C LEU A 18 6.74 18.67 5.04
N ALA A 19 5.60 19.11 4.50
CA ALA A 19 5.45 20.45 3.95
C ALA A 19 5.58 21.54 5.03
N GLU A 20 5.05 21.29 6.24
CA GLU A 20 5.19 22.16 7.42
C GLU A 20 6.61 22.18 7.98
N ALA A 21 7.35 21.08 7.83
CA ALA A 21 8.78 21.01 8.15
C ALA A 21 9.68 21.72 7.10
N GLY A 22 9.09 22.37 6.10
CA GLY A 22 9.82 23.13 5.07
C GLY A 22 10.34 22.30 3.90
N VAL A 23 9.85 21.07 3.72
CA VAL A 23 10.14 20.26 2.53
C VAL A 23 9.26 20.73 1.39
N GLU A 24 9.84 20.91 0.19
CA GLU A 24 9.06 21.12 -1.03
C GLU A 24 8.51 19.77 -1.48
N VAL A 25 7.20 19.58 -1.34
CA VAL A 25 6.56 18.28 -1.60
C VAL A 25 5.88 18.28 -2.97
N TYR A 26 6.30 17.36 -3.83
CA TYR A 26 5.57 16.96 -5.03
C TYR A 26 4.68 15.78 -4.66
N TYR A 27 3.37 15.87 -4.85
CA TYR A 27 2.44 14.87 -4.35
C TYR A 27 1.53 14.31 -5.43
N TYR A 28 1.74 13.03 -5.74
CA TYR A 28 0.82 12.23 -6.54
C TYR A 28 -0.10 11.43 -5.60
N THR A 29 -1.39 11.51 -5.89
CA THR A 29 -2.42 10.69 -5.25
C THR A 29 -3.00 9.82 -6.35
N ASP A 30 -3.05 8.51 -6.15
CA ASP A 30 -3.67 7.60 -7.11
C ASP A 30 -5.15 7.93 -7.26
N PHE A 31 -5.56 8.19 -8.50
CA PHE A 31 -6.93 8.50 -8.91
C PHE A 31 -7.38 7.58 -10.05
N ILE A 32 -6.54 6.60 -10.42
CA ILE A 32 -6.78 5.77 -11.59
C ILE A 32 -7.95 4.85 -11.31
N SER A 33 -9.04 5.10 -12.03
CA SER A 33 -10.23 4.26 -12.03
C SER A 33 -10.88 4.30 -13.42
N THR A 34 -11.94 3.52 -13.62
CA THR A 34 -12.72 3.58 -14.87
C THR A 34 -13.35 4.96 -15.09
N PHE A 35 -13.61 5.70 -14.00
CA PHE A 35 -14.21 7.03 -14.00
C PHE A 35 -13.47 7.90 -12.97
N PRO A 36 -12.25 8.38 -13.28
CA PRO A 36 -11.45 9.13 -12.33
C PRO A 36 -12.19 10.40 -11.91
N SER A 37 -12.23 10.68 -10.60
CA SER A 37 -12.83 11.90 -10.08
C SER A 37 -11.77 12.92 -9.67
N PHE A 38 -12.14 14.20 -9.68
CA PHE A 38 -11.28 15.24 -9.11
C PHE A 38 -11.02 14.96 -7.63
N ASP A 39 -12.03 14.51 -6.89
CA ASP A 39 -11.95 14.27 -5.45
C ASP A 39 -10.88 13.23 -5.09
N ASP A 40 -10.73 12.17 -5.90
CA ASP A 40 -9.69 11.15 -5.71
C ASP A 40 -8.28 11.78 -5.82
N PHE A 41 -8.08 12.68 -6.77
CA PHE A 41 -6.80 13.37 -6.96
C PHE A 41 -6.61 14.57 -6.02
N ALA A 42 -7.70 15.15 -5.51
CA ALA A 42 -7.70 16.50 -4.97
C ALA A 42 -6.91 16.66 -3.67
N THR A 43 -6.71 15.57 -2.93
CA THR A 43 -5.99 15.55 -1.66
C THR A 43 -4.61 16.24 -1.80
N GLY A 44 -4.46 17.37 -1.11
CA GLY A 44 -3.26 18.20 -1.12
C GLY A 44 -3.36 19.53 -1.90
N TYR A 45 -4.45 19.78 -2.64
CA TYR A 45 -4.70 21.13 -3.19
C TYR A 45 -4.96 22.17 -2.10
N GLY A 46 -4.56 23.41 -2.37
CA GLY A 46 -4.76 24.54 -1.46
C GLY A 46 -3.68 24.72 -0.39
N PHE A 47 -2.71 23.80 -0.31
CA PHE A 47 -1.61 23.88 0.66
C PHE A 47 -0.37 24.56 0.04
N PRO A 48 0.15 25.66 0.63
CA PRO A 48 1.20 26.49 0.02
C PRO A 48 2.49 25.77 -0.40
N ASN A 49 2.84 24.67 0.28
CA ASN A 49 4.10 23.93 0.10
C ASN A 49 3.90 22.53 -0.52
N ILE A 50 2.70 22.23 -1.00
CA ILE A 50 2.38 20.96 -1.66
C ILE A 50 2.06 21.23 -3.13
N LYS A 51 2.86 20.66 -4.00
CA LYS A 51 2.69 20.71 -5.46
C LYS A 51 2.05 19.41 -5.92
N LYS A 52 0.77 19.46 -6.26
CA LYS A 52 0.10 18.33 -6.91
C LYS A 52 0.75 18.03 -8.25
N VAL A 53 1.05 16.75 -8.47
CA VAL A 53 1.61 16.26 -9.73
C VAL A 53 0.74 15.14 -10.28
N HIS A 54 0.48 15.18 -11.58
CA HIS A 54 -0.28 14.15 -12.29
C HIS A 54 0.62 12.99 -12.72
N ASP A 55 1.84 13.31 -13.21
CA ASP A 55 2.78 12.33 -13.75
C ASP A 55 4.04 12.24 -12.87
N PRO A 56 4.06 11.39 -11.83
CA PRO A 56 5.12 11.38 -10.82
C PRO A 56 6.50 11.05 -11.41
N PHE A 57 6.56 10.21 -12.44
CA PHE A 57 7.80 9.83 -13.12
C PHE A 57 8.52 11.00 -13.80
N THR A 58 7.85 12.11 -14.06
CA THR A 58 8.51 13.33 -14.60
C THR A 58 9.34 14.08 -13.56
N TYR A 59 9.24 13.69 -12.28
CA TYR A 59 9.89 14.33 -11.14
C TYR A 59 10.91 13.44 -10.42
N VAL A 60 11.02 12.15 -10.74
CA VAL A 60 11.91 11.21 -10.02
C VAL A 60 13.38 11.66 -10.05
N ASP A 61 13.83 12.28 -11.14
CA ASP A 61 15.18 12.83 -11.29
C ASP A 61 15.34 14.27 -10.75
N LYS A 62 14.25 14.89 -10.25
CA LYS A 62 14.20 16.30 -9.83
C LYS A 62 14.05 16.47 -8.31
N VAL A 63 13.98 15.38 -7.57
CA VAL A 63 13.76 15.35 -6.13
C VAL A 63 14.92 14.67 -5.40
N ASP A 64 15.06 14.97 -4.11
CA ASP A 64 16.12 14.40 -3.28
C ASP A 64 15.75 13.02 -2.73
N ILE A 65 14.44 12.73 -2.62
CA ILE A 65 13.89 11.47 -2.11
C ILE A 65 12.51 11.19 -2.70
N ILE A 66 12.20 9.91 -2.89
CA ILE A 66 10.87 9.44 -3.29
C ILE A 66 10.27 8.68 -2.11
N CYS A 67 9.07 9.06 -1.68
CA CYS A 67 8.41 8.55 -0.47
C CYS A 67 7.07 7.88 -0.80
N ASN A 68 6.76 6.80 -0.09
CA ASN A 68 5.42 6.25 0.04
C ASN A 68 5.20 5.95 1.52
N PHE A 69 4.11 6.47 2.05
CA PHE A 69 3.70 6.30 3.45
C PHE A 69 2.52 5.33 3.58
N ASP A 70 2.14 4.70 2.47
CA ASP A 70 1.15 3.63 2.41
C ASP A 70 1.86 2.27 2.23
N VAL A 71 1.09 1.20 2.09
CA VAL A 71 1.58 -0.19 1.97
C VAL A 71 1.35 -0.76 0.56
N LEU A 72 1.43 0.09 -0.46
CA LEU A 72 1.33 -0.30 -1.87
C LEU A 72 2.61 0.03 -2.65
N ASN A 73 2.67 -0.34 -3.93
CA ASN A 73 3.76 -0.01 -4.85
C ASN A 73 5.15 -0.52 -4.43
N GLY A 74 5.22 -1.62 -3.66
CA GLY A 74 6.49 -2.14 -3.14
C GLY A 74 7.51 -2.50 -4.22
N ASP A 75 7.03 -3.04 -5.34
CA ASP A 75 7.83 -3.37 -6.53
C ASP A 75 8.38 -2.11 -7.23
N MET A 76 7.57 -1.07 -7.40
CA MET A 76 7.99 0.21 -7.95
C MET A 76 9.09 0.85 -7.10
N PHE A 77 8.92 0.85 -5.77
CA PHE A 77 9.91 1.42 -4.85
C PHE A 77 11.22 0.63 -4.83
N GLU A 78 11.14 -0.70 -4.93
CA GLU A 78 12.32 -1.56 -5.07
C GLU A 78 13.03 -1.33 -6.41
N PHE A 79 12.28 -1.14 -7.50
CA PHE A 79 12.83 -0.79 -8.81
C PHE A 79 13.57 0.55 -8.77
N LEU A 80 12.95 1.60 -8.22
CA LEU A 80 13.55 2.93 -8.09
C LEU A 80 14.83 2.87 -7.24
N LYS A 81 14.80 2.16 -6.11
CA LYS A 81 15.98 1.94 -5.27
C LYS A 81 17.12 1.28 -6.05
N LYS A 82 16.84 0.22 -6.82
CA LYS A 82 17.84 -0.46 -7.66
C LYS A 82 18.43 0.42 -8.76
N LYS A 83 17.70 1.46 -9.18
CA LYS A 83 18.18 2.48 -10.11
C LYS A 83 19.03 3.59 -9.46
N GLY A 84 19.18 3.56 -8.14
CA GLY A 84 20.01 4.51 -7.39
C GLY A 84 19.25 5.68 -6.78
N TYR A 85 17.92 5.73 -6.92
CA TYR A 85 17.11 6.75 -6.27
C TYR A 85 17.05 6.51 -4.76
N LYS A 86 17.07 7.59 -3.98
CA LYS A 86 16.78 7.52 -2.54
C LYS A 86 15.28 7.32 -2.36
N THR A 87 14.90 6.26 -1.65
CA THR A 87 13.50 5.92 -1.41
C THR A 87 13.21 5.77 0.09
N PHE A 88 11.98 6.09 0.48
CA PHE A 88 11.42 5.84 1.80
C PHE A 88 10.04 5.18 1.64
N GLY A 89 9.80 4.06 2.33
CA GLY A 89 8.54 3.34 2.26
C GLY A 89 8.72 1.82 2.46
N GLY A 90 7.64 1.06 2.26
CA GLY A 90 7.63 -0.39 2.50
C GLY A 90 8.56 -1.20 1.59
N GLY A 91 8.69 -0.80 0.31
CA GLY A 91 9.52 -1.52 -0.66
C GLY A 91 9.20 -3.02 -0.71
N VAL A 92 10.21 -3.88 -0.67
CA VAL A 92 10.01 -5.35 -0.63
C VAL A 92 9.23 -5.84 0.59
N ALA A 93 9.22 -5.08 1.70
CA ALA A 93 8.49 -5.48 2.91
C ALA A 93 6.96 -5.38 2.74
N THR A 94 6.48 -4.67 1.71
CA THR A 94 5.06 -4.66 1.32
C THR A 94 4.52 -6.07 1.07
N GLU A 95 5.37 -7.02 0.67
CA GLU A 95 5.01 -8.45 0.55
C GLU A 95 4.45 -9.03 1.86
N LEU A 96 4.95 -8.59 3.02
CA LEU A 96 4.46 -9.06 4.31
C LEU A 96 3.04 -8.56 4.63
N GLU A 97 2.62 -7.44 4.04
CA GLU A 97 1.28 -6.90 4.23
C GLU A 97 0.27 -7.54 3.27
N LEU A 98 0.68 -7.78 2.02
CA LEU A 98 -0.20 -8.30 0.95
C LEU A 98 -0.29 -9.83 0.97
N ASN A 99 0.78 -10.52 1.36
CA ASN A 99 0.85 -11.97 1.38
C ASN A 99 0.82 -12.54 2.80
N ARG A 100 -0.34 -13.09 3.18
CA ARG A 100 -0.56 -13.66 4.52
C ARG A 100 0.34 -14.85 4.79
N LYS A 101 0.70 -15.65 3.78
CA LYS A 101 1.64 -16.77 3.96
C LYS A 101 3.05 -16.25 4.24
N ALA A 102 3.48 -15.22 3.51
CA ALA A 102 4.78 -14.58 3.73
C ALA A 102 4.84 -14.00 5.15
N LEU A 103 3.82 -13.26 5.59
CA LEU A 103 3.72 -12.74 6.95
C LEU A 103 3.86 -13.84 8.00
N LYS A 104 3.06 -14.90 7.90
CA LYS A 104 3.08 -16.02 8.85
C LYS A 104 4.43 -16.72 8.90
N SER A 105 5.09 -16.84 7.76
CA SER A 105 6.45 -17.39 7.68
C SER A 105 7.44 -16.49 8.41
N ALA A 106 7.38 -15.17 8.18
CA ALA A 106 8.22 -14.20 8.88
C ALA A 106 8.00 -14.22 10.40
N LEU A 107 6.74 -14.23 10.86
CA LEU A 107 6.39 -14.32 12.28
C LEU A 107 6.94 -15.59 12.93
N THR A 108 6.90 -16.72 12.22
CA THR A 108 7.46 -18.00 12.70
C THR A 108 8.97 -17.90 12.90
N VAL A 109 9.69 -17.30 11.95
CA VAL A 109 11.16 -17.11 12.03
C VAL A 109 11.53 -16.28 13.25
N VAL A 110 10.80 -15.19 13.53
CA VAL A 110 11.05 -14.33 14.70
C VAL A 110 10.37 -14.81 15.99
N LYS A 111 9.79 -16.01 15.99
CA LYS A 111 9.10 -16.63 17.13
C LYS A 111 7.97 -15.77 17.71
N LEU A 112 7.31 -14.97 16.86
CA LEU A 112 6.10 -14.25 17.26
C LEU A 112 4.89 -15.16 17.14
N PRO A 113 4.03 -15.22 18.17
CA PRO A 113 2.84 -16.06 18.15
C PRO A 113 1.89 -15.60 17.05
N SER A 114 1.28 -16.57 16.36
CA SER A 114 0.28 -16.28 15.35
C SER A 114 -0.82 -17.36 15.39
N PRO A 115 -2.10 -17.01 15.13
CA PRO A 115 -3.16 -18.01 15.13
C PRO A 115 -2.88 -19.14 14.13
N PRO A 116 -3.21 -20.40 14.48
CA PRO A 116 -3.08 -21.53 13.57
C PRO A 116 -3.91 -21.27 12.31
N TYR A 117 -3.38 -21.69 11.17
CA TYR A 117 -4.01 -21.47 9.88
C TYR A 117 -3.66 -22.61 8.92
N LYS A 118 -4.44 -22.73 7.85
CA LYS A 118 -4.18 -23.65 6.74
C LYS A 118 -4.30 -22.89 5.43
N VAL A 119 -3.34 -23.08 4.53
CA VAL A 119 -3.47 -22.62 3.14
C VAL A 119 -4.29 -23.65 2.38
N VAL A 120 -5.39 -23.22 1.79
CA VAL A 120 -6.30 -24.06 1.02
C VAL A 120 -6.41 -23.51 -0.40
N LYS A 121 -6.61 -24.40 -1.38
CA LYS A 121 -6.86 -24.04 -2.78
C LYS A 121 -8.26 -24.52 -3.13
N GLY A 122 -9.09 -23.64 -3.70
CA GLY A 122 -10.50 -23.93 -4.00
C GLY A 122 -11.41 -23.90 -2.78
N TYR A 123 -12.70 -23.67 -3.01
CA TYR A 123 -13.72 -23.49 -1.96
C TYR A 123 -14.06 -24.79 -1.21
N ASP A 124 -14.05 -25.93 -1.91
CA ASP A 124 -14.45 -27.22 -1.34
C ASP A 124 -13.56 -27.65 -0.15
N ASN A 125 -12.30 -27.22 -0.18
CA ASN A 125 -11.27 -27.57 0.81
C ASN A 125 -11.31 -26.70 2.08
N ILE A 126 -12.25 -25.77 2.20
CA ILE A 126 -12.40 -24.90 3.37
C ILE A 126 -13.22 -25.63 4.45
N ASN A 127 -12.70 -25.81 5.65
CA ASN A 127 -13.50 -26.36 6.75
C ASN A 127 -14.44 -25.29 7.32
N VAL A 128 -15.63 -25.68 7.77
CA VAL A 128 -16.56 -24.80 8.50
C VAL A 128 -16.71 -25.24 9.96
N PRO A 129 -16.84 -24.31 10.93
CA PRO A 129 -16.77 -22.87 10.75
C PRO A 129 -15.33 -22.37 10.60
N SER A 130 -15.10 -21.35 9.75
CA SER A 130 -13.79 -20.72 9.59
C SER A 130 -13.88 -19.25 9.21
N VAL A 131 -12.80 -18.53 9.52
CA VAL A 131 -12.52 -17.21 8.98
C VAL A 131 -11.57 -17.38 7.81
N VAL A 132 -12.04 -17.05 6.61
CA VAL A 132 -11.25 -17.15 5.39
C VAL A 132 -10.71 -15.78 5.07
N LYS A 133 -9.43 -15.71 4.70
CA LYS A 133 -8.82 -14.48 4.20
C LYS A 133 -8.08 -14.70 2.89
N LEU A 134 -8.26 -13.78 1.94
CA LEU A 134 -7.56 -13.79 0.65
C LEU A 134 -6.28 -12.94 0.72
N SER A 135 -5.24 -13.34 -0.02
CA SER A 135 -3.93 -12.66 -0.05
C SER A 135 -3.76 -11.81 -1.30
N ILE A 136 -4.76 -10.98 -1.63
CA ILE A 136 -4.72 -10.09 -2.80
C ILE A 136 -5.56 -8.83 -2.52
N PHE A 137 -6.85 -9.00 -2.22
CA PHE A 137 -7.78 -7.88 -2.10
C PHE A 137 -7.82 -7.31 -0.69
N ARG A 138 -7.98 -5.98 -0.62
CA ARG A 138 -8.13 -5.19 0.59
C ARG A 138 -9.50 -4.51 0.52
N GLY A 139 -10.37 -4.76 1.49
CA GLY A 139 -11.71 -4.15 1.55
C GLY A 139 -12.87 -4.93 0.90
N SER A 140 -12.66 -5.70 -0.17
CA SER A 140 -13.70 -6.58 -0.75
C SER A 140 -13.23 -8.03 -0.80
N MET A 141 -14.05 -8.95 -0.29
CA MET A 141 -13.73 -10.38 -0.18
C MET A 141 -12.42 -10.69 0.58
N GLU A 142 -11.84 -9.68 1.24
CA GLU A 142 -10.56 -9.80 1.95
C GLU A 142 -10.65 -10.77 3.12
N THR A 143 -11.76 -10.69 3.87
CA THR A 143 -12.08 -11.54 5.01
C THR A 143 -13.56 -11.87 4.96
N PHE A 144 -13.90 -13.15 5.05
CA PHE A 144 -15.28 -13.60 5.17
C PHE A 144 -15.39 -14.80 6.12
N ILE A 145 -16.57 -14.99 6.69
CA ILE A 145 -16.82 -16.03 7.70
C ILE A 145 -17.75 -17.07 7.09
N LEU A 146 -17.27 -18.30 7.02
CA LEU A 146 -18.10 -19.46 6.69
C LEU A 146 -18.52 -20.11 8.01
N LYS A 147 -19.82 -20.11 8.29
CA LYS A 147 -20.44 -20.76 9.45
C LYS A 147 -20.91 -22.17 9.12
N ASN A 148 -21.32 -22.42 7.88
CA ASN A 148 -21.78 -23.72 7.40
C ASN A 148 -21.50 -23.94 5.91
N GLU A 149 -21.68 -25.19 5.45
CA GLU A 149 -21.37 -25.64 4.08
C GLU A 149 -22.16 -24.87 2.99
N THR A 150 -23.39 -24.43 3.29
CA THR A 150 -24.26 -23.73 2.33
C THR A 150 -23.69 -22.38 1.89
N GLN A 151 -22.75 -21.82 2.65
CA GLN A 151 -22.09 -20.55 2.36
C GLN A 151 -20.86 -20.69 1.44
N LYS A 152 -20.50 -21.90 1.00
CA LYS A 152 -19.40 -22.15 0.04
C LYS A 152 -19.77 -21.89 -1.44
N LYS A 153 -20.87 -21.19 -1.71
CA LYS A 153 -21.35 -20.87 -3.07
C LYS A 153 -20.67 -19.62 -3.63
#